data_AF-A0A7J5J951-F1
#
_entry.id   AF-A0A7J5J951-F1
#
_cell.length_a   1.000
_cell.length_b   1.000
_cell.length_c   1.000
_cell.angle_alpha   90.00
_cell.angle_beta   90.00
_cell.angle_gamma   90.00
#
_symmetry.space_group_name_H-M   'P 1'
#
loop_
_entity.id
_entity.type
_entity.pdbx_description
1 polymer ?
#
loop_
_entity_poly.entity_id
_entity_poly.type
_entity_poly.pdbx_seq_one_letter_code
_entity_poly.pdbx_strand_id
1 'polypeptide(L)'
;KLRRYQEMIEEHISTEMNGVFKAVSEAGGDMQKVAPSGFPVLNMLNTRYFIFPLQDGKTVPIQNPYTLGNAWFVNEVQYVDNANEEIDALHRIDPAKTAVVDKKFSAEVKSAAETDTLGTIKLTAYEPNDLKYEVNSKTGGTVVFSEIYYPGWQAYIDGVEAPHGRADYILRAMNVPAGKHVVEFKFDPKSLHVTETVAFVALGVLTCVLVLFLFLQVRRARRKID
;
A
#
# COMPACT_ATOMS: atom_id res chain seq x y z
N LYS A 1 1.08 1.54 -14.64
CA LYS A 1 1.13 0.89 -13.30
C LYS A 1 2.36 -0.02 -13.19
N LEU A 2 2.49 -1.03 -14.06
CA LEU A 2 3.72 -1.88 -14.17
C LEU A 2 5.02 -1.07 -14.28
N ARG A 3 5.00 0.02 -15.07
CA ARG A 3 6.15 0.94 -15.22
C ARG A 3 6.76 1.42 -13.88
N ARG A 4 5.94 1.86 -12.91
CA ARG A 4 6.47 2.36 -11.63
C ARG A 4 7.17 1.28 -10.80
N TYR A 5 6.69 0.04 -10.88
CA TYR A 5 7.36 -1.07 -10.22
C TYR A 5 8.69 -1.38 -10.87
N GLN A 6 8.74 -1.38 -12.21
CA GLN A 6 9.99 -1.58 -12.94
C GLN A 6 11.00 -0.48 -12.64
N GLU A 7 10.59 0.80 -12.67
CA GLU A 7 11.45 1.93 -12.32
C GLU A 7 11.95 1.82 -10.87
N MET A 8 11.09 1.51 -9.90
CA MET A 8 11.52 1.29 -8.51
C MET A 8 12.51 0.12 -8.39
N ILE A 9 12.30 -0.96 -9.16
CA ILE A 9 13.19 -2.12 -9.16
C ILE A 9 14.55 -1.76 -9.76
N GLU A 10 14.56 -1.10 -10.90
CA GLU A 10 15.75 -0.80 -11.69
C GLU A 10 16.59 0.31 -11.05
N GLU A 11 15.95 1.38 -10.58
CA GLU A 11 16.66 2.55 -10.05
C GLU A 11 17.12 2.34 -8.60
N HIS A 12 16.23 1.82 -7.73
CA HIS A 12 16.49 1.74 -6.29
C HIS A 12 16.74 0.32 -5.81
N ILE A 13 15.76 -0.58 -5.91
CA ILE A 13 15.81 -1.90 -5.24
C ILE A 13 17.02 -2.71 -5.70
N SER A 14 17.28 -2.80 -7.01
CA SER A 14 18.40 -3.59 -7.53
C SER A 14 19.75 -2.98 -7.14
N THR A 15 19.86 -1.65 -7.20
CA THR A 15 21.07 -0.90 -6.82
C THR A 15 21.36 -1.06 -5.33
N GLU A 16 20.37 -0.83 -4.48
CA GLU A 16 20.48 -0.97 -3.03
C GLU A 16 20.77 -2.42 -2.63
N MET A 17 20.13 -3.41 -3.27
CA MET A 17 20.36 -4.83 -2.97
C MET A 17 21.82 -5.22 -3.23
N ASN A 18 22.37 -4.80 -4.37
CA ASN A 18 23.79 -5.03 -4.69
C ASN A 18 24.72 -4.32 -3.69
N GLY A 19 24.36 -3.09 -3.29
CA GLY A 19 25.10 -2.33 -2.28
C GLY A 19 25.11 -3.01 -0.92
N VAL A 20 23.94 -3.47 -0.45
CA VAL A 20 23.79 -4.24 0.79
C VAL A 20 24.60 -5.52 0.74
N PHE A 21 24.52 -6.28 -0.36
CA PHE A 21 25.24 -7.53 -0.46
C PHE A 21 26.75 -7.35 -0.33
N LYS A 22 27.29 -6.30 -0.96
CA LYS A 22 28.69 -5.93 -0.82
C LYS A 22 29.02 -5.52 0.63
N ALA A 23 28.27 -4.58 1.19
CA ALA A 23 28.56 -4.02 2.51
C ALA A 23 28.43 -5.07 3.64
N VAL A 24 27.45 -5.97 3.56
CA VAL A 24 27.28 -7.08 4.49
C VAL A 24 28.41 -8.09 4.38
N SER A 25 28.87 -8.38 3.16
CA SER A 25 30.02 -9.27 2.94
C SER A 25 31.31 -8.68 3.53
N GLU A 26 31.54 -7.38 3.34
CA GLU A 26 32.67 -6.64 3.93
C GLU A 26 32.59 -6.57 5.46
N ALA A 27 31.38 -6.49 6.01
CA ALA A 27 31.12 -6.53 7.45
C ALA A 27 31.18 -7.95 8.05
N GLY A 28 31.39 -9.00 7.24
CA GLY A 28 31.41 -10.39 7.69
C GLY A 28 30.04 -10.90 8.18
N GLY A 29 28.94 -10.38 7.63
CA GLY A 29 27.57 -10.73 8.03
C GLY A 29 27.00 -9.92 9.20
N ASP A 30 27.80 -9.02 9.79
CA ASP A 30 27.39 -8.19 10.92
C ASP A 30 26.64 -6.93 10.46
N MET A 31 25.31 -7.01 10.49
CA MET A 31 24.44 -5.90 10.09
C MET A 31 24.63 -4.62 10.92
N GLN A 32 25.17 -4.69 12.13
CA GLN A 32 25.41 -3.50 12.95
C GLN A 32 26.53 -2.60 12.38
N LYS A 33 27.38 -3.15 11.52
CA LYS A 33 28.46 -2.41 10.83
C LYS A 33 28.03 -1.85 9.48
N VAL A 34 26.80 -2.16 9.03
CA VAL A 34 26.28 -1.73 7.73
C VAL A 34 25.40 -0.50 7.93
N ALA A 35 25.70 0.59 7.23
CA ALA A 35 24.96 1.84 7.35
C ALA A 35 23.56 1.72 6.70
N PRO A 36 22.46 1.99 7.43
CA PRO A 36 21.09 1.88 6.90
C PRO A 36 20.78 2.89 5.79
N SER A 37 21.53 3.99 5.74
CA SER A 37 21.42 5.00 4.66
C SER A 37 21.87 4.49 3.30
N GLY A 38 22.49 3.31 3.20
CA GLY A 38 22.86 2.69 1.93
C GLY A 38 21.72 1.94 1.25
N PHE A 39 20.60 1.73 1.94
CA PHE A 39 19.43 0.99 1.45
C PHE A 39 18.10 1.51 2.02
N PRO A 40 17.84 2.83 1.94
CA PRO A 40 16.64 3.44 2.49
C PRO A 40 15.35 2.88 1.86
N VAL A 41 15.36 2.56 0.55
CA VAL A 41 14.18 2.00 -0.12
C VAL A 41 13.89 0.58 0.36
N LEU A 42 14.90 -0.27 0.53
CA LEU A 42 14.67 -1.62 1.10
C LEU A 42 14.11 -1.54 2.53
N ASN A 43 14.52 -0.53 3.31
CA ASN A 43 14.01 -0.31 4.67
C ASN A 43 12.55 0.16 4.68
N MET A 44 12.18 1.10 3.80
CA MET A 44 10.78 1.60 3.70
C MET A 44 9.81 0.57 3.14
N LEU A 45 10.31 -0.36 2.33
CA LEU A 45 9.56 -1.54 1.85
C LEU A 45 9.46 -2.66 2.90
N ASN A 46 9.89 -2.40 4.14
CA ASN A 46 9.83 -3.33 5.25
C ASN A 46 10.53 -4.67 4.95
N THR A 47 11.66 -4.63 4.24
CA THR A 47 12.44 -5.83 3.87
C THR A 47 13.11 -6.41 5.11
N ARG A 48 12.51 -7.44 5.73
CA ARG A 48 12.98 -8.00 7.01
C ARG A 48 14.18 -8.93 6.91
N TYR A 49 14.40 -9.53 5.74
CA TYR A 49 15.48 -10.49 5.53
C TYR A 49 16.09 -10.31 4.15
N PHE A 50 17.42 -10.37 4.10
CA PHE A 50 18.19 -10.48 2.88
C PHE A 50 18.62 -11.95 2.71
N ILE A 51 18.34 -12.53 1.54
CA ILE A 51 18.67 -13.92 1.25
C ILE A 51 19.98 -13.97 0.48
N PHE A 52 21.06 -14.34 1.15
CA PHE A 52 22.40 -14.38 0.56
C PHE A 52 22.69 -15.74 -0.06
N PRO A 53 23.13 -15.80 -1.32
CA PRO A 53 23.61 -17.04 -1.90
C PRO A 53 24.99 -17.41 -1.35
N LEU A 54 25.19 -18.70 -1.05
CA LEU A 54 26.47 -19.29 -0.66
C LEU A 54 27.03 -20.15 -1.81
N GLN A 55 28.29 -20.56 -1.67
CA GLN A 55 28.85 -21.62 -2.51
C GLN A 55 27.99 -22.90 -2.36
N ASP A 56 27.88 -23.69 -3.44
CA ASP A 56 27.06 -24.91 -3.54
C ASP A 56 25.53 -24.71 -3.59
N GLY A 57 25.06 -23.50 -3.94
CA GLY A 57 23.63 -23.25 -4.17
C GLY A 57 22.77 -23.19 -2.91
N LYS A 58 23.40 -23.17 -1.73
CA LYS A 58 22.73 -22.90 -0.45
C LYS A 58 22.47 -21.41 -0.28
N THR A 59 21.53 -21.05 0.58
CA THR A 59 21.27 -19.65 0.95
C THR A 59 21.30 -19.47 2.47
N VAL A 60 21.65 -18.26 2.90
CA VAL A 60 21.58 -17.86 4.31
C VAL A 60 20.72 -16.59 4.45
N PRO A 61 19.70 -16.60 5.32
CA PRO A 61 18.94 -15.39 5.62
C PRO A 61 19.72 -14.52 6.61
N ILE A 62 19.88 -13.24 6.27
CA ILE A 62 20.42 -12.21 7.17
C ILE A 62 19.28 -11.26 7.51
N GLN A 63 19.00 -11.10 8.81
CA GLN A 63 17.93 -10.23 9.28
C GLN A 63 18.30 -8.76 9.09
N ASN A 64 17.37 -7.95 8.57
CA ASN A 64 17.49 -6.51 8.51
C ASN A 64 16.93 -5.87 9.80
N PRO A 65 17.77 -5.30 10.68
CA PRO A 65 17.29 -4.63 11.89
C PRO A 65 16.77 -3.20 11.63
N TYR A 66 16.91 -2.68 10.41
CA TYR A 66 16.67 -1.28 10.06
C TYR A 66 15.35 -1.05 9.30
N THR A 67 14.44 -2.04 9.28
CA THR A 67 13.14 -1.86 8.62
C THR A 67 12.32 -0.77 9.30
N LEU A 68 11.57 0.00 8.52
CA LEU A 68 10.66 1.03 9.05
C LEU A 68 9.35 0.43 9.59
N GLY A 69 9.17 -0.88 9.48
CA GLY A 69 7.97 -1.58 9.91
C GLY A 69 6.84 -1.50 8.88
N ASN A 70 5.64 -1.90 9.29
CA ASN A 70 4.49 -1.90 8.39
C ASN A 70 3.93 -0.50 8.12
N ALA A 71 4.18 0.45 9.03
CA ALA A 71 3.83 1.85 8.91
C ALA A 71 4.63 2.68 9.94
N TRP A 72 4.93 3.92 9.61
CA TRP A 72 5.69 4.85 10.46
C TRP A 72 5.22 6.29 10.27
N PHE A 73 5.47 7.13 11.28
CA PHE A 73 5.28 8.56 11.18
C PHE A 73 6.48 9.21 10.49
N VAL A 74 6.23 10.21 9.65
CA VAL A 74 7.26 11.09 9.09
C VAL A 74 7.17 12.48 9.72
N ASN A 75 8.30 13.18 9.71
CA ASN A 75 8.44 14.52 10.26
C ASN A 75 8.05 15.60 9.25
N GLU A 76 8.30 15.32 7.97
CA GLU A 76 8.14 16.28 6.89
C GLU A 76 7.50 15.61 5.67
N VAL A 77 6.75 16.40 4.92
CA VAL A 77 6.26 16.02 3.58
C VAL A 77 6.90 16.94 2.55
N GLN A 78 7.71 16.36 1.67
CA GLN A 78 8.29 17.04 0.53
C GLN A 78 7.36 16.87 -0.67
N TYR A 79 6.77 17.97 -1.14
CA TYR A 79 5.95 17.95 -2.35
C TYR A 79 6.79 18.09 -3.62
N VAL A 80 6.49 17.26 -4.62
CA VAL A 80 7.17 17.26 -5.92
C VAL A 80 6.17 17.33 -7.06
N ASP A 81 6.60 17.79 -8.24
CA ASP A 81 5.69 18.10 -9.34
C ASP A 81 5.28 16.88 -10.16
N ASN A 82 6.08 15.80 -10.14
CA ASN A 82 5.86 14.66 -11.01
C ASN A 82 6.56 13.37 -10.54
N ALA A 83 6.33 12.29 -11.29
CA ALA A 83 6.88 10.96 -11.04
C ALA A 83 8.42 10.93 -10.98
N ASN A 84 9.09 11.62 -11.90
CA ASN A 84 10.55 11.57 -11.98
C ASN A 84 11.16 12.22 -10.73
N GLU A 85 10.61 13.35 -10.30
CA GLU A 85 11.04 13.99 -9.06
C GLU A 85 10.71 13.13 -7.81
N GLU A 86 9.59 12.41 -7.80
CA GLU A 86 9.27 11.47 -6.70
C GLU A 86 10.36 10.39 -6.56
N ILE A 87 10.74 9.73 -7.65
CA ILE A 87 11.73 8.63 -7.61
C ILE A 87 13.16 9.16 -7.42
N ASP A 88 13.51 10.30 -8.03
CA ASP A 88 14.83 10.93 -7.88
C ASP A 88 15.07 11.39 -6.43
N ALA A 89 14.04 11.91 -5.75
CA ALA A 89 14.14 12.40 -4.38
C ALA A 89 14.52 11.28 -3.40
N LEU A 90 14.09 10.03 -3.64
CA LEU A 90 14.41 8.89 -2.78
C LEU A 90 15.92 8.60 -2.68
N HIS A 91 16.73 9.06 -3.64
CA HIS A 91 18.19 8.95 -3.54
C HIS A 91 18.82 9.87 -2.48
N ARG A 92 18.08 10.87 -2.00
CA ARG A 92 18.63 11.99 -1.20
C ARG A 92 17.96 12.16 0.15
N ILE A 93 16.77 11.60 0.33
CA ILE A 93 16.00 11.71 1.56
C ILE A 93 16.16 10.49 2.46
N ASP A 94 15.79 10.66 3.73
CA ASP A 94 15.62 9.57 4.69
C ASP A 94 14.11 9.27 4.79
N PRO A 95 13.60 8.17 4.21
CA PRO A 95 12.16 7.85 4.23
C PRO A 95 11.60 7.66 5.63
N ALA A 96 12.46 7.41 6.64
CA ALA A 96 12.03 7.36 8.04
C ALA A 96 11.59 8.73 8.58
N LYS A 97 11.98 9.83 7.93
CA LYS A 97 11.75 11.20 8.39
C LYS A 97 10.99 12.05 7.39
N THR A 98 11.13 11.78 6.09
CA THR A 98 10.53 12.61 5.04
C THR A 98 9.76 11.72 4.09
N ALA A 99 8.48 12.04 3.86
CA ALA A 99 7.69 11.43 2.79
C ALA A 99 7.73 12.33 1.54
N VAL A 100 8.00 11.73 0.37
CA VAL A 100 7.94 12.44 -0.91
C VAL A 100 6.57 12.24 -1.54
N VAL A 101 5.86 13.33 -1.82
CA VAL A 101 4.46 13.30 -2.26
C VAL A 101 4.28 14.10 -3.53
N ASP A 102 3.73 13.47 -4.58
CA ASP A 102 3.29 14.19 -5.78
C ASP A 102 2.22 15.23 -5.39
N LYS A 103 2.36 16.48 -5.86
CA LYS A 103 1.45 17.60 -5.54
C LYS A 103 -0.02 17.28 -5.75
N LYS A 104 -0.38 16.36 -6.65
CA LYS A 104 -1.77 15.93 -6.83
C LYS A 104 -2.38 15.26 -5.59
N PHE A 105 -1.56 14.76 -4.67
CA PHE A 105 -1.95 14.14 -3.41
C PHE A 105 -1.78 15.07 -2.19
N SER A 106 -1.48 16.36 -2.41
CA SER A 106 -1.23 17.32 -1.33
C SER A 106 -2.48 17.64 -0.49
N ALA A 107 -3.68 17.34 -1.00
CA ALA A 107 -4.92 17.50 -0.25
C ALA A 107 -5.13 16.35 0.75
N GLU A 108 -4.70 15.14 0.38
CA GLU A 108 -4.85 13.89 1.14
C GLU A 108 -3.68 13.64 2.10
N VAL A 109 -2.48 14.11 1.73
CA VAL A 109 -1.25 13.92 2.51
C VAL A 109 -0.62 15.28 2.78
N LYS A 110 -0.94 15.84 3.94
CA LYS A 110 -0.47 17.15 4.40
C LYS A 110 0.79 16.99 5.25
N SER A 111 1.58 18.06 5.37
CA SER A 111 2.69 18.07 6.33
C SER A 111 2.15 18.18 7.75
N ALA A 112 2.69 17.38 8.68
CA ALA A 112 2.38 17.48 10.09
C ALA A 112 3.08 18.69 10.70
N ALA A 113 2.41 19.41 11.61
CA ALA A 113 3.02 20.56 12.29
C ALA A 113 4.02 20.15 13.37
N GLU A 114 3.81 18.98 14.00
CA GLU A 114 4.65 18.47 15.09
C GLU A 114 4.77 16.94 15.05
N THR A 115 5.99 16.44 15.16
CA THR A 115 6.29 15.00 15.25
C THR A 115 6.20 14.51 16.70
N ASP A 116 5.32 13.56 16.97
CA ASP A 116 5.37 12.78 18.22
C ASP A 116 6.39 11.65 18.09
N THR A 117 7.58 11.87 18.65
CA THR A 117 8.66 10.85 18.69
C THR A 117 8.29 9.59 19.47
N LEU A 118 7.23 9.63 20.29
CA LEU A 118 6.71 8.48 21.05
C LEU A 118 5.46 7.86 20.40
N GLY A 119 5.06 8.35 19.23
CA GLY A 119 3.95 7.80 18.47
C GLY A 119 4.21 6.34 18.09
N THR A 120 3.20 5.49 18.23
CA THR A 120 3.30 4.07 17.89
C THR A 120 2.27 3.68 16.85
N ILE A 121 2.66 2.82 15.91
CA ILE A 121 1.77 2.24 14.92
C ILE A 121 1.99 0.72 14.91
N LYS A 122 0.91 -0.04 15.03
CA LYS A 122 0.96 -1.50 15.05
C LYS A 122 -0.06 -2.08 14.10
N LEU A 123 0.39 -2.88 13.15
CA LEU A 123 -0.48 -3.72 12.33
C LEU A 123 -1.11 -4.81 13.22
N THR A 124 -2.43 -4.81 13.33
CA THR A 124 -3.19 -5.75 14.17
C THR A 124 -3.93 -6.81 13.37
N ALA A 125 -4.25 -6.55 12.11
CA ALA A 125 -4.79 -7.54 11.18
C ALA A 125 -4.22 -7.34 9.77
N TYR A 126 -3.93 -8.45 9.09
CA TYR A 126 -3.35 -8.47 7.75
C TYR A 126 -4.08 -9.52 6.89
N GLU A 127 -5.06 -9.07 6.13
CA GLU A 127 -5.81 -9.87 5.16
C GLU A 127 -5.64 -9.29 3.75
N PRO A 128 -5.80 -10.10 2.68
CA PRO A 128 -5.59 -9.64 1.31
C PRO A 128 -6.43 -8.41 0.90
N ASN A 129 -7.59 -8.23 1.52
CA ASN A 129 -8.56 -7.17 1.23
C ASN A 129 -8.89 -6.28 2.45
N ASP A 130 -8.27 -6.51 3.61
CA ASP A 130 -8.51 -5.76 4.85
C ASP A 130 -7.21 -5.67 5.67
N LEU A 131 -6.75 -4.46 5.95
CA LEU A 131 -5.56 -4.18 6.76
C LEU A 131 -5.96 -3.27 7.92
N LYS A 132 -5.58 -3.62 9.15
CA LYS A 132 -5.88 -2.81 10.35
C LYS A 132 -4.64 -2.45 11.11
N TYR A 133 -4.57 -1.19 11.51
CA TYR A 133 -3.48 -0.61 12.27
C TYR A 133 -4.04 0.10 13.51
N GLU A 134 -3.46 -0.18 14.67
CA GLU A 134 -3.64 0.65 15.86
C GLU A 134 -2.60 1.74 15.85
N VAL A 135 -3.05 2.99 15.90
CA VAL A 135 -2.22 4.19 15.95
C VAL A 135 -2.44 4.88 17.29
N ASN A 136 -1.35 5.31 17.93
CA ASN A 136 -1.39 6.12 19.14
C ASN A 136 -0.34 7.23 19.01
N SER A 137 -0.78 8.48 18.95
CA SER A 137 0.09 9.65 18.83
C SER A 137 -0.52 10.85 19.56
N LYS A 138 0.29 11.60 20.29
CA LYS A 138 -0.14 12.81 21.01
C LYS A 138 -0.45 13.98 20.07
N THR A 139 0.27 14.09 18.96
CA THR A 139 0.13 15.21 18.00
C THR A 139 -0.55 14.78 16.70
N GLY A 140 -0.76 13.49 16.51
CA GLY A 140 -1.16 12.93 15.22
C GLY A 140 0.02 12.96 14.25
N GLY A 141 -0.26 13.12 12.96
CA GLY A 141 0.75 13.39 11.95
C GLY A 141 0.56 12.63 10.65
N THR A 142 1.59 12.66 9.82
CA THR A 142 1.58 11.97 8.53
C THR A 142 2.16 10.59 8.69
N VAL A 143 1.40 9.59 8.28
CA VAL A 143 1.79 8.18 8.34
C VAL A 143 2.02 7.68 6.94
N VAL A 144 3.17 7.05 6.72
CA VAL A 144 3.45 6.23 5.54
C VAL A 144 3.23 4.77 5.91
N PHE A 145 2.56 4.04 5.03
CA PHE A 145 2.32 2.60 5.17
C PHE A 145 3.18 1.89 4.14
N SER A 146 3.87 0.82 4.56
CA SER A 146 4.63 -0.08 3.67
C SER A 146 3.71 -0.94 2.80
N GLU A 147 2.67 -0.34 2.24
CA GLU A 147 1.63 -0.94 1.42
C GLU A 147 1.57 -0.21 0.09
N ILE A 148 1.49 -0.95 -1.00
CA ILE A 148 1.50 -0.34 -2.31
C ILE A 148 0.20 0.43 -2.56
N TYR A 149 0.34 1.69 -2.96
CA TYR A 149 -0.76 2.53 -3.39
C TYR A 149 -1.38 1.99 -4.68
N TYR A 150 -2.66 1.60 -4.59
CA TYR A 150 -3.42 1.10 -5.72
C TYR A 150 -4.86 1.62 -5.67
N PRO A 151 -5.42 2.16 -6.77
CA PRO A 151 -6.81 2.60 -6.80
C PRO A 151 -7.78 1.45 -6.50
N GLY A 152 -8.75 1.67 -5.60
CA GLY A 152 -9.72 0.66 -5.19
C GLY A 152 -9.63 0.31 -3.70
N TRP A 153 -8.52 0.66 -3.05
CA TRP A 153 -8.46 0.71 -1.60
C TRP A 153 -9.19 1.94 -1.08
N GLN A 154 -9.96 1.78 -0.02
CA GLN A 154 -10.56 2.83 0.80
C GLN A 154 -9.90 2.82 2.17
N ALA A 155 -9.78 3.98 2.81
CA ALA A 155 -9.20 4.12 4.13
C ALA A 155 -10.24 4.65 5.11
N TYR A 156 -10.17 4.19 6.36
CA TYR A 156 -11.05 4.59 7.44
C TYR A 156 -10.25 4.87 8.70
N ILE A 157 -10.65 5.90 9.45
CA ILE A 157 -10.17 6.18 10.80
C ILE A 157 -11.36 6.00 11.73
N ASP A 158 -11.27 5.05 12.66
CA ASP A 158 -12.35 4.70 13.58
C ASP A 158 -13.70 4.43 12.88
N GLY A 159 -13.63 3.81 11.69
CA GLY A 159 -14.80 3.48 10.87
C GLY A 159 -15.34 4.64 10.02
N VAL A 160 -14.78 5.84 10.10
CA VAL A 160 -15.14 6.98 9.25
C VAL A 160 -14.19 7.06 8.06
N GLU A 161 -14.74 7.15 6.85
CA GLU A 161 -13.95 7.24 5.62
C GLU A 161 -13.00 8.45 5.67
N ALA A 162 -11.72 8.21 5.38
CA ALA A 162 -10.67 9.20 5.42
C ALA A 162 -9.86 9.18 4.12
N PRO A 163 -9.47 10.35 3.59
CA PRO A 163 -8.65 10.40 2.39
C PRO A 163 -7.26 9.82 2.66
N HIS A 164 -6.70 9.14 1.67
CA HIS A 164 -5.31 8.72 1.64
C HIS A 164 -4.74 8.98 0.25
N GLY A 165 -3.44 9.22 0.18
CA GLY A 165 -2.71 9.46 -1.05
C GLY A 165 -1.54 8.51 -1.21
N ARG A 166 -0.64 8.88 -2.11
CA ARG A 166 0.60 8.17 -2.38
C ARG A 166 1.79 8.98 -1.88
N ALA A 167 2.72 8.29 -1.24
CA ALA A 167 4.04 8.77 -0.89
C ALA A 167 5.12 7.85 -1.45
N ASP A 168 6.35 8.32 -1.46
CA ASP A 168 7.57 7.55 -1.71
C ASP A 168 7.48 6.69 -2.96
N TYR A 169 6.99 7.33 -4.03
CA TYR A 169 6.74 6.79 -5.37
C TYR A 169 5.64 5.73 -5.50
N ILE A 170 5.51 4.82 -4.53
CA ILE A 170 4.65 3.63 -4.60
C ILE A 170 3.87 3.33 -3.32
N LEU A 171 4.15 3.96 -2.18
CA LEU A 171 3.57 3.64 -0.89
C LEU A 171 2.29 4.46 -0.61
N ARG A 172 1.44 3.98 0.30
CA ARG A 172 0.28 4.73 0.79
C ARG A 172 0.69 5.69 1.90
N ALA A 173 0.04 6.83 1.96
CA ALA A 173 0.18 7.75 3.09
C ALA A 173 -1.15 8.44 3.40
N MET A 174 -1.33 8.84 4.65
CA MET A 174 -2.46 9.67 5.10
C MET A 174 -2.12 10.44 6.37
N ASN A 175 -2.89 11.48 6.67
CA ASN A 175 -2.84 12.12 7.97
C ASN A 175 -3.72 11.38 8.98
N VAL A 176 -3.17 11.09 10.15
CA VAL A 176 -3.89 10.53 11.30
C VAL A 176 -3.98 11.61 12.39
N PRO A 177 -5.16 11.87 12.96
CA PRO A 177 -5.32 12.86 14.02
C PRO A 177 -4.62 12.44 15.33
N ALA A 178 -4.48 13.40 16.24
CA ALA A 178 -3.99 13.16 17.59
C ALA A 178 -4.97 12.28 18.38
N GLY A 179 -4.43 11.25 19.04
CA GLY A 179 -5.18 10.33 19.88
C GLY A 179 -4.82 8.87 19.60
N LYS A 180 -5.71 8.00 20.06
CA LYS A 180 -5.70 6.56 19.76
C LYS A 180 -6.75 6.29 18.72
N HIS A 181 -6.34 5.70 17.60
CA HIS A 181 -7.19 5.48 16.44
C HIS A 181 -6.94 4.09 15.85
N VAL A 182 -7.97 3.54 15.23
CA VAL A 182 -7.84 2.38 14.34
C VAL A 182 -7.89 2.89 12.91
N VAL A 183 -6.78 2.71 12.19
CA VAL A 183 -6.72 2.93 10.74
C VAL A 183 -7.00 1.61 10.04
N GLU A 184 -7.95 1.61 9.13
CA GLU A 184 -8.37 0.43 8.37
C GLU A 184 -8.30 0.73 6.87
N PHE A 185 -7.63 -0.13 6.10
CA PHE A 185 -7.69 -0.12 4.65
C PHE A 185 -8.52 -1.29 4.17
N LYS A 186 -9.52 -1.04 3.33
CA LYS A 186 -10.35 -2.08 2.70
C LYS A 186 -10.25 -2.01 1.19
N PHE A 187 -10.01 -3.15 0.55
CA PHE A 187 -10.05 -3.25 -0.90
C PHE A 187 -11.49 -3.48 -1.34
N ASP A 188 -12.17 -2.38 -1.65
CA ASP A 188 -13.55 -2.37 -2.13
C ASP A 188 -13.68 -1.49 -3.40
N PRO A 189 -13.19 -1.98 -4.54
CA PRO A 189 -13.22 -1.21 -5.78
C PRO A 189 -14.66 -1.09 -6.29
N LYS A 190 -15.12 0.16 -6.48
CA LYS A 190 -16.46 0.49 -7.02
C LYS A 190 -16.85 -0.26 -8.30
N SER A 191 -15.88 -0.70 -9.10
CA SER A 191 -16.13 -1.52 -10.29
C SER A 191 -16.79 -2.87 -9.99
N LEU A 192 -16.52 -3.47 -8.82
CA LEU A 192 -17.13 -4.75 -8.42
C LEU A 192 -18.65 -4.59 -8.28
N HIS A 193 -19.11 -3.51 -7.61
CA HIS A 193 -20.53 -3.21 -7.49
C HIS A 193 -21.21 -2.93 -8.83
N VAL A 194 -20.50 -2.32 -9.78
CA VAL A 194 -21.04 -2.10 -11.14
C VAL A 194 -21.23 -3.42 -11.86
N THR A 195 -20.24 -4.32 -11.84
CA THR A 195 -20.37 -5.64 -12.49
C THR A 195 -21.42 -6.52 -11.84
N GLU A 196 -21.54 -6.47 -10.51
CA GLU A 196 -22.56 -7.19 -9.76
C GLU A 196 -23.97 -6.70 -10.14
N THR A 197 -24.17 -5.38 -10.18
CA THR A 197 -25.44 -4.78 -10.61
C THR A 197 -25.82 -5.20 -12.03
N VAL A 198 -24.87 -5.13 -12.97
CA VAL A 198 -25.10 -5.55 -14.37
C VAL A 198 -25.47 -7.03 -14.45
N ALA A 199 -24.79 -7.90 -13.70
CA ALA A 199 -25.10 -9.32 -13.65
C ALA A 199 -26.51 -9.59 -13.11
N PHE A 200 -26.91 -8.92 -12.03
CA PHE A 200 -28.27 -9.04 -11.48
C PHE A 200 -29.34 -8.53 -12.43
N VAL A 201 -29.10 -7.41 -13.12
CA VAL A 201 -30.02 -6.89 -14.14
C VAL A 201 -30.15 -7.87 -15.31
N ALA A 202 -29.04 -8.40 -15.82
CA ALA A 202 -29.06 -9.38 -16.91
C ALA A 202 -29.80 -10.66 -16.51
N LEU A 203 -29.59 -11.16 -15.28
CA LEU A 203 -30.30 -12.32 -14.73
C LEU A 203 -31.81 -12.05 -14.58
N GLY A 204 -32.17 -10.85 -14.12
CA GLY A 204 -33.56 -10.40 -14.02
C GLY A 204 -34.24 -10.39 -15.38
N VAL A 205 -33.60 -9.81 -16.40
CA VAL A 205 -34.10 -9.79 -17.78
C VAL A 205 -34.28 -11.21 -18.32
N LEU A 206 -33.28 -12.08 -18.14
CA LEU A 206 -33.34 -13.47 -18.59
C LEU A 206 -34.51 -14.23 -17.95
N THR A 207 -34.73 -14.01 -16.65
CA THR A 207 -35.83 -14.63 -15.90
C THR A 207 -37.18 -14.10 -16.38
N CYS A 208 -37.31 -12.79 -16.62
CA CYS A 208 -38.53 -12.21 -17.20
C CYS A 208 -38.84 -12.81 -18.59
N VAL A 209 -37.84 -12.97 -19.45
CA VAL A 209 -38.01 -13.59 -20.78
C VAL A 209 -38.47 -15.04 -20.66
N LEU A 210 -37.88 -15.83 -19.76
CA LEU A 210 -38.27 -17.22 -19.51
C LEU A 210 -39.72 -17.33 -19.00
N VAL A 211 -40.10 -16.48 -18.03
CA VAL A 211 -41.47 -16.44 -17.50
C VAL A 211 -42.46 -16.06 -18.59
N LEU A 212 -42.14 -15.06 -19.41
CA LEU A 212 -42.99 -14.63 -20.52
C LEU A 212 -43.14 -15.75 -21.56
N PHE A 213 -42.05 -16.43 -21.91
CA PHE A 213 -42.06 -17.57 -22.83
C PHE A 213 -42.94 -18.73 -22.32
N LEU A 214 -42.78 -19.11 -21.05
CA LEU A 214 -43.59 -20.14 -20.40
C LEU A 214 -45.07 -19.74 -20.35
N PHE A 215 -45.37 -18.48 -20.01
CA PHE A 215 -46.73 -17.95 -20.02
C PHE A 215 -47.38 -18.03 -21.41
N LEU A 216 -46.66 -17.64 -22.45
CA LEU A 216 -47.13 -17.72 -23.84
C LEU A 216 -47.35 -19.18 -24.31
N GLN A 217 -46.48 -20.11 -23.89
CA GLN A 217 -46.63 -21.55 -24.13
C GLN A 217 -47.91 -22.11 -23.49
N VAL A 218 -48.14 -21.84 -22.20
CA VAL A 218 -49.34 -22.30 -21.48
C VAL A 218 -50.61 -21.71 -22.10
N ARG A 219 -50.59 -20.42 -22.47
CA ARG A 219 -51.74 -19.77 -23.12
C ARG A 219 -52.03 -20.36 -24.50
N ARG A 220 -51.00 -20.72 -25.28
CA ARG A 220 -51.16 -21.42 -26.57
C ARG A 220 -51.72 -22.83 -26.40
N ALA A 221 -51.27 -23.57 -25.39
CA ALA A 221 -51.77 -24.92 -25.11
C ALA A 221 -53.26 -24.90 -24.72
N ARG A 222 -53.69 -23.96 -23.87
CA ARG A 222 -55.10 -23.80 -23.51
C ARG A 222 -56.00 -23.47 -24.71
N ARG A 223 -55.55 -22.62 -25.62
CA ARG A 223 -56.28 -22.27 -26.86
C ARG A 223 -56.44 -23.42 -27.88
N LYS A 224 -55.73 -24.53 -27.73
CA LYS A 224 -55.87 -25.71 -28.62
C LYS A 224 -56.85 -26.76 -28.06
N ILE A 225 -57.30 -26.60 -26.82
CA ILE A 225 -58.17 -27.54 -26.12
C ILE A 225 -59.65 -27.07 -26.18
N ASP A 226 -59.89 -25.79 -26.44
CA ASP A 226 -61.20 -25.22 -26.80
C ASP A 226 -61.40 -25.23 -28.33
#